data_AF-A0A0A2WGB6-F1
#
_entry.id   AF-A0A0A2WGB6-F1
#
_cell.length_a   1.000
_cell.length_b   1.000
_cell.length_c   1.000
_cell.angle_alpha   90.00
_cell.angle_beta   90.00
_cell.angle_gamma   90.00
#
_symmetry.space_group_name_H-M   'P 1'
#
loop_
_entity.id
_entity.type
_entity.pdbx_description
1 polymer ?
#
loop_
_entity_poly.entity_id
_entity_poly.type
_entity_poly.pdbx_seq_one_letter_code
_entity_poly.pdbx_strand_id
1 'polypeptide(L)'
;MRIDPPESTIPAYAFGGARPFGFHAPAWAEFVVSDHDGMVWAFQHCPLADAATRSWTAGAITGRYALLGSCRQEIPNWRDVILHRHGGLWRSLHAEQEDEREADFRSATSGTLWAIAMLAMVVMTVLAVESTFF
;
A
#
# COMPACT_ATOMS: atom_id res chain seq x y z
N MET A 1 18.81 38.60 -5.74
CA MET A 1 18.72 37.66 -4.60
C MET A 1 18.19 36.35 -5.16
N ARG A 2 19.08 35.38 -5.39
CA ARG A 2 18.74 34.08 -6.00
C ARG A 2 18.51 33.13 -4.83
N ILE A 3 17.29 32.63 -4.68
CA ILE A 3 16.94 31.68 -3.62
C ILE A 3 17.17 30.30 -4.21
N ASP A 4 18.31 29.70 -3.89
CA ASP A 4 18.55 28.30 -4.21
C ASP A 4 17.66 27.44 -3.28
N PRO A 5 16.93 26.44 -3.81
CA PRO A 5 16.14 25.55 -2.97
C PRO A 5 17.07 24.73 -2.07
N PRO A 6 16.64 24.35 -0.85
CA PRO A 6 17.46 23.54 0.04
C PRO A 6 17.75 22.19 -0.65
N GLU A 7 19.01 22.00 -1.00
CA GLU A 7 19.53 20.74 -1.49
C GLU A 7 19.40 19.72 -0.36
N SER A 8 18.37 18.88 -0.45
CA SER A 8 18.16 17.75 0.45
C SER A 8 19.38 16.84 0.37
N THR A 9 20.31 17.04 1.30
CA THR A 9 21.57 16.29 1.38
C THR A 9 21.33 14.98 2.10
N ILE A 10 20.34 14.21 1.64
CA ILE A 10 20.26 12.80 1.99
C ILE A 10 21.00 12.08 0.87
N PRO A 11 22.21 11.54 1.11
CA PRO A 11 22.89 10.77 0.10
C PRO A 11 21.98 9.60 -0.29
N ALA A 12 21.57 9.58 -1.58
CA ALA A 12 20.67 8.58 -2.16
C ALA A 12 21.17 7.12 -2.01
N TYR A 13 22.38 6.94 -1.49
CA TYR A 13 23.07 5.68 -1.25
C TYR A 13 22.87 5.08 0.15
N ALA A 14 22.24 5.80 1.10
CA ALA A 14 22.12 5.32 2.49
C ALA A 14 20.94 4.35 2.74
N PHE A 15 20.03 4.22 1.79
CA PHE A 15 19.10 3.09 1.78
C PHE A 15 19.77 2.00 0.95
N GLY A 16 20.35 0.99 1.61
CA GLY A 16 20.51 -0.35 1.03
C GLY A 16 19.13 -0.97 0.76
N GLY A 17 18.32 -0.22 0.02
CA GLY A 17 16.88 -0.34 -0.08
C GLY A 17 16.54 -1.59 -0.86
N ALA A 18 15.46 -2.24 -0.43
CA ALA A 18 14.86 -3.34 -1.14
C ALA A 18 14.82 -3.04 -2.65
N ARG A 19 15.23 -4.02 -3.45
CA ARG A 19 15.31 -3.90 -4.91
C ARG A 19 14.04 -4.51 -5.50
N PRO A 20 13.02 -3.70 -5.89
CA PRO A 20 11.81 -4.23 -6.46
C PRO A 20 12.15 -4.98 -7.75
N PHE A 21 11.76 -6.25 -7.83
CA PHE A 21 12.12 -7.17 -8.92
C PHE A 21 13.63 -7.30 -9.19
N GLY A 22 14.47 -7.01 -8.19
CA GLY A 22 15.94 -7.03 -8.33
C GLY A 22 16.56 -5.77 -8.94
N PHE A 23 15.76 -4.75 -9.29
CA PHE A 23 16.23 -3.51 -9.91
C PHE A 23 16.45 -2.39 -8.90
N HIS A 24 17.37 -1.48 -9.24
CA HIS A 24 17.51 -0.21 -8.53
C HIS A 24 16.44 0.77 -9.00
N ALA A 25 15.49 1.05 -8.11
CA ALA A 25 14.46 2.05 -8.38
C ALA A 25 15.05 3.48 -8.24
N PRO A 26 14.74 4.40 -9.16
CA PRO A 26 15.11 5.81 -9.03
C PRO A 26 14.55 6.42 -7.74
N ALA A 27 15.27 7.40 -7.15
CA ALA A 27 14.87 8.01 -5.89
C ALA A 27 13.51 8.73 -5.95
N TRP A 28 13.09 9.17 -7.13
CA TRP A 28 11.79 9.82 -7.39
C TRP A 28 10.64 8.84 -7.59
N ALA A 29 10.90 7.54 -7.74
CA ALA A 29 9.86 6.55 -7.98
C ALA A 29 9.13 6.22 -6.67
N GLU A 30 7.81 6.30 -6.72
CA GLU A 30 6.90 5.88 -5.64
C GLU A 30 6.35 4.48 -5.90
N PHE A 31 6.23 4.09 -7.17
CA PHE A 31 5.69 2.81 -7.60
C PHE A 31 6.66 2.10 -8.53
N VAL A 32 6.80 0.79 -8.36
CA VAL A 32 7.48 -0.10 -9.31
C VAL A 32 6.56 -1.25 -9.62
N VAL A 33 6.39 -1.53 -10.90
CA VAL A 33 5.48 -2.55 -11.40
C VAL A 33 6.22 -3.43 -12.41
N SER A 34 5.67 -4.59 -12.67
CA SER A 34 6.07 -5.40 -13.82
C SER A 34 4.84 -5.70 -14.67
N ASP A 35 4.98 -5.57 -15.98
CA ASP A 35 3.92 -5.91 -16.92
C ASP A 35 3.88 -7.41 -17.24
N HIS A 36 2.95 -7.80 -18.12
CA HIS A 36 2.72 -9.19 -18.51
C HIS A 36 3.98 -9.86 -19.06
N ASP A 37 4.76 -9.13 -19.84
CA ASP A 37 5.94 -9.65 -20.54
C ASP A 37 7.21 -9.59 -19.65
N GLY A 38 7.06 -9.17 -18.40
CA GLY A 38 8.14 -9.09 -17.43
C GLY A 38 8.95 -7.79 -17.54
N MET A 39 8.45 -6.76 -18.21
CA MET A 39 9.13 -5.46 -18.24
C MET A 39 8.84 -4.71 -16.95
N VAL A 40 9.89 -4.23 -16.30
CA VAL A 40 9.83 -3.57 -15.00
C VAL A 40 9.86 -2.06 -15.19
N TRP A 41 8.85 -1.39 -14.66
CA TRP A 41 8.64 0.04 -14.82
C TRP A 41 8.65 0.73 -13.46
N ALA A 42 9.24 1.93 -13.42
CA ALA A 42 9.15 2.84 -12.29
C ALA A 42 8.22 4.01 -12.63
N PHE A 43 7.36 4.37 -11.69
CA PHE A 43 6.44 5.49 -11.79
C PHE A 43 6.56 6.41 -10.59
N GLN A 44 6.45 7.71 -10.84
CA GLN A 44 6.37 8.72 -9.79
C GLN A 44 5.00 8.72 -9.11
N HIS A 45 3.93 8.35 -9.82
CA HIS A 45 2.57 8.31 -9.31
C HIS A 45 1.93 6.95 -9.63
N CYS A 46 0.80 6.65 -8.99
CA CYS A 46 0.15 5.36 -9.15
C CYS A 46 -0.18 5.07 -10.63
N PRO A 47 0.35 3.99 -11.21
CA PRO A 47 0.09 3.64 -12.61
C PRO A 47 -1.28 2.98 -12.77
N LEU A 48 -1.79 2.99 -14.00
CA LEU A 48 -3.03 2.31 -14.39
C LEU A 48 -2.72 1.14 -15.31
N ALA A 49 -3.34 -0.01 -15.03
CA ALA A 49 -3.22 -1.18 -15.88
C ALA A 49 -3.99 -0.97 -17.18
N ASP A 50 -3.31 -1.09 -18.32
CA ASP A 50 -3.93 -1.15 -19.64
C ASP A 50 -4.05 -2.62 -20.08
N ALA A 51 -5.26 -3.14 -19.98
CA ALA A 51 -5.58 -4.51 -20.35
C ALA A 51 -5.37 -4.81 -21.84
N ALA A 52 -5.52 -3.81 -22.72
CA ALA A 52 -5.44 -4.00 -24.16
C ALA A 52 -3.99 -4.21 -24.60
N THR A 53 -3.07 -3.43 -24.03
CA THR A 53 -1.63 -3.53 -24.30
C THR A 53 -0.88 -4.46 -23.33
N ARG A 54 -1.58 -5.01 -22.33
CA ARG A 54 -1.01 -5.84 -21.26
C ARG A 54 0.13 -5.16 -20.50
N SER A 55 0.05 -3.84 -20.37
CA SER A 55 1.11 -2.98 -19.85
C SER A 55 0.60 -2.00 -18.79
N TRP A 56 1.53 -1.25 -18.22
CA TRP A 56 1.24 -0.18 -17.25
C TRP A 56 1.40 1.19 -17.89
N THR A 57 0.43 2.05 -17.63
CA THR A 57 0.42 3.44 -18.13
C THR A 57 0.48 4.42 -16.96
N ALA A 58 0.97 5.64 -17.22
CA ALA A 58 0.93 6.69 -16.21
C ALA A 58 -0.53 7.06 -15.91
N GLY A 59 -0.97 6.88 -14.66
CA GLY A 59 -2.34 7.21 -14.27
C GLY A 59 -2.61 8.70 -14.11
N ALA A 60 -1.55 9.49 -13.91
CA ALA A 60 -1.61 10.94 -13.83
C ALA A 60 -1.15 11.58 -15.14
N ILE A 61 -1.77 12.73 -15.49
CA ILE A 61 -1.38 13.54 -16.66
C ILE A 61 0.05 14.08 -16.50
N THR A 62 0.51 14.23 -15.26
CA THR A 62 1.85 14.69 -14.88
C THR A 62 2.63 13.57 -14.22
N GLY A 63 3.96 13.67 -14.22
CA GLY A 63 4.85 12.75 -13.50
C GLY A 63 5.84 12.04 -14.41
N ARG A 64 6.83 11.41 -13.78
CA ARG A 64 7.89 10.66 -14.46
C ARG A 64 7.56 9.18 -14.48
N TYR A 65 7.94 8.51 -15.56
CA TYR A 65 7.99 7.06 -15.63
C TYR A 65 9.25 6.63 -16.39
N ALA A 66 9.76 5.45 -16.08
CA ALA A 66 10.96 4.90 -16.70
C ALA A 66 10.90 3.38 -16.76
N LEU A 67 11.36 2.81 -17.87
CA LEU A 67 11.64 1.39 -17.98
C LEU A 67 12.96 1.10 -17.25
N LEU A 68 12.93 0.22 -16.26
CA LEU A 68 14.11 -0.20 -15.49
C LEU A 68 14.83 -1.39 -16.13
N GLY A 69 14.08 -2.26 -16.80
CA GLY A 69 14.62 -3.45 -17.45
C GLY A 69 13.55 -4.52 -17.65
N SER A 70 13.99 -5.77 -17.81
CA SER A 70 13.14 -6.93 -17.99
C SER A 70 13.56 -8.03 -17.03
N CYS A 71 12.60 -8.60 -16.32
CA CYS A 71 12.74 -9.91 -15.71
C CYS A 71 12.42 -10.98 -16.78
N ARG A 72 13.19 -12.07 -16.83
CA ARG A 72 13.10 -13.09 -17.89
C ARG A 72 11.87 -14.01 -17.80
N GLN A 73 10.81 -13.58 -17.11
CA GLN A 73 9.65 -14.40 -16.83
C GLN A 73 8.37 -13.59 -17.02
N GLU A 74 7.42 -14.16 -17.77
CA GLU A 74 6.06 -13.62 -17.88
C GLU A 74 5.38 -13.61 -16.51
N ILE A 75 4.60 -12.56 -16.26
CA ILE A 75 3.87 -12.40 -15.00
C ILE A 75 2.37 -12.60 -15.27
N PRO A 76 1.80 -13.77 -14.92
CA PRO A 76 0.41 -14.09 -15.26
C PRO A 76 -0.60 -13.16 -14.57
N ASN A 77 -0.33 -12.72 -13.35
CA ASN A 77 -1.17 -11.78 -12.59
C ASN A 77 -0.57 -10.37 -12.55
N TRP A 78 0.02 -9.93 -13.66
CA TRP A 78 0.79 -8.68 -13.72
C TRP A 78 0.04 -7.45 -13.20
N ARG A 79 -1.30 -7.43 -13.30
CA ARG A 79 -2.16 -6.33 -12.81
C ARG A 79 -2.12 -6.16 -11.29
N ASP A 80 -1.75 -7.20 -10.55
CA ASP A 80 -1.68 -7.17 -9.09
C ASP A 80 -0.24 -6.92 -8.61
N VAL A 81 0.71 -6.92 -9.55
CA VAL A 81 2.14 -6.81 -9.29
C VAL A 81 2.56 -5.34 -9.26
N ILE A 82 2.07 -4.66 -8.23
CA ILE A 82 2.40 -3.27 -7.91
C ILE A 82 3.14 -3.22 -6.59
N LEU A 83 4.34 -2.65 -6.60
CA LEU A 83 5.11 -2.35 -5.41
C LEU A 83 5.09 -0.85 -5.15
N HIS A 84 4.66 -0.47 -3.96
CA HIS A 84 4.62 0.91 -3.48
C HIS A 84 5.74 1.15 -2.47
N ARG A 85 6.31 2.36 -2.50
CA ARG A 85 7.39 2.78 -1.63
C ARG A 85 6.84 3.36 -0.33
N HIS A 86 6.96 2.62 0.75
CA HIS A 86 6.54 3.05 2.08
C HIS A 86 7.71 2.99 3.07
N GLY A 87 8.04 4.13 3.68
CA GLY A 87 9.11 4.20 4.69
C GLY A 87 10.50 3.76 4.21
N GLY A 88 10.78 3.82 2.90
CA GLY A 88 12.03 3.35 2.30
C GLY A 88 12.06 1.85 1.94
N LEU A 89 11.00 1.11 2.23
CA LEU A 89 10.78 -0.27 1.79
C LEU A 89 9.81 -0.32 0.61
N TRP A 90 9.82 -1.43 -0.13
CA TRP A 90 8.85 -1.71 -1.18
C TRP A 90 7.88 -2.77 -0.70
N ARG A 91 6.58 -2.45 -0.75
CA ARG A 91 5.52 -3.36 -0.32
C ARG A 91 4.54 -3.58 -1.47
N SER A 92 3.92 -4.75 -1.52
CA SER A 92 2.83 -4.99 -2.46
C SER A 92 1.66 -4.08 -2.10
N LEU A 93 1.13 -3.37 -3.09
CA LEU A 93 -0.04 -2.51 -2.91
C LEU A 93 -1.26 -3.33 -2.45
N HIS A 94 -1.39 -4.58 -2.92
CA HIS A 94 -2.44 -5.49 -2.46
C HIS A 94 -2.30 -5.81 -0.97
N ALA A 95 -1.08 -6.13 -0.53
CA ALA A 95 -0.82 -6.39 0.88
C ALA A 95 -1.08 -5.16 1.76
N GLU A 96 -0.77 -3.95 1.27
CA GLU A 96 -1.11 -2.71 1.99
C GLU A 96 -2.63 -2.54 2.13
N GLN A 97 -3.40 -2.78 1.07
CA GLN A 97 -4.85 -2.70 1.10
C GLN A 97 -5.50 -3.75 2.00
N GLU A 98 -4.95 -4.96 2.02
CA GLU A 98 -5.42 -6.02 2.92
C GLU A 98 -5.15 -5.70 4.39
N ASP A 99 -3.96 -5.18 4.70
CA ASP A 99 -3.60 -4.74 6.05
C ASP A 99 -4.52 -3.62 6.55
N GLU A 100 -4.81 -2.63 5.69
CA GLU A 100 -5.76 -1.54 5.98
C GLU A 100 -7.17 -2.09 6.22
N ARG A 101 -7.64 -2.97 5.34
CA ARG A 101 -8.95 -3.60 5.46
C ARG A 101 -9.08 -4.44 6.73
N GLU A 102 -8.03 -5.16 7.11
CA GLU A 102 -8.01 -5.95 8.34
C GLU A 102 -7.97 -5.05 9.58
N ALA A 103 -7.23 -3.94 9.53
CA ALA A 103 -7.22 -2.95 10.59
C ALA A 103 -8.62 -2.34 10.79
N ASP A 104 -9.30 -1.98 9.69
CA ASP A 104 -10.67 -1.48 9.71
C ASP A 104 -11.65 -2.52 10.25
N PHE A 105 -11.52 -3.78 9.83
CA PHE A 105 -12.35 -4.87 10.34
C PHE A 105 -12.15 -5.09 11.84
N ARG A 106 -10.89 -5.10 12.31
CA ARG A 106 -10.56 -5.20 13.75
C ARG A 106 -11.12 -4.03 14.55
N SER A 107 -11.02 -2.81 14.02
CA SER A 107 -11.61 -1.62 14.62
C SER A 107 -13.14 -1.77 14.76
N ALA A 108 -13.83 -2.13 13.67
CA ALA A 108 -15.29 -2.30 13.67
C ALA A 108 -15.77 -3.44 14.60
N THR A 109 -15.08 -4.58 14.58
CA THR A 109 -15.42 -5.72 15.45
C THR A 109 -15.15 -5.44 16.92
N SER A 110 -14.07 -4.73 17.25
CA SER A 110 -13.78 -4.32 18.63
C SER A 110 -14.87 -3.41 19.21
N GLY A 111 -15.39 -2.46 18.42
CA GLY A 111 -16.49 -1.59 18.83
C GLY A 111 -17.81 -2.33 19.03
N THR A 112 -18.09 -3.30 18.15
CA THR A 112 -19.30 -4.13 18.24
C THR A 112 -19.28 -5.06 19.45
N LEU A 113 -18.13 -5.70 19.71
CA LEU A 113 -17.94 -6.55 20.89
C LEU A 113 -18.09 -5.77 22.20
N TRP A 114 -17.56 -4.54 22.26
CA TRP A 114 -17.74 -3.66 23.42
C TRP A 114 -19.20 -3.28 23.63
N ALA A 115 -19.95 -2.97 22.56
CA ALA A 115 -21.37 -2.64 22.66
C ALA A 115 -22.19 -3.83 23.19
N ILE A 116 -21.92 -5.05 22.69
CA ILE A 116 -22.58 -6.27 23.18
C ILE A 116 -22.23 -6.52 24.64
N ALA A 117 -20.97 -6.38 25.04
CA ALA A 117 -20.54 -6.55 26.43
C ALA A 117 -21.24 -5.56 27.38
N MET A 118 -21.37 -4.30 26.98
CA MET A 118 -22.08 -3.27 27.76
C MET A 118 -23.58 -3.58 27.87
N LEU A 119 -24.23 -3.99 26.78
CA LEU A 119 -25.64 -4.38 26.80
C LEU A 119 -25.88 -5.58 27.72
N ALA A 120 -25.02 -6.60 27.64
CA ALA A 120 -25.09 -7.78 28.51
C ALA A 120 -24.92 -7.41 29.99
N MET A 121 -23.98 -6.50 30.30
CA MET A 121 -23.85 -5.97 31.67
C MET A 121 -25.11 -5.25 32.12
N VAL A 122 -25.72 -4.41 31.28
CA VAL A 122 -26.97 -3.71 31.62
C VAL A 122 -28.10 -4.72 31.91
N VAL A 123 -28.29 -5.73 31.05
CA VAL A 123 -29.30 -6.78 31.27
C VAL A 123 -29.05 -7.53 32.59
N MET A 124 -27.80 -7.91 32.87
CA MET A 124 -27.43 -8.56 34.13
C MET A 124 -27.70 -7.66 35.34
N THR A 125 -27.42 -6.36 35.26
CA THR A 125 -27.74 -5.43 36.35
C THR A 125 -29.24 -5.27 36.57
N VAL A 126 -30.04 -5.22 35.50
CA VAL A 126 -31.52 -5.15 35.61
C VAL A 126 -32.06 -6.41 36.27
N LEU A 127 -31.63 -7.59 35.82
CA LEU A 127 -32.04 -8.87 36.40
C LEU A 127 -31.63 -9.00 37.88
N ALA A 128 -30.42 -8.55 38.24
CA ALA A 128 -29.96 -8.56 39.62
C ALA A 128 -30.80 -7.65 40.52
N VAL A 129 -31.14 -6.45 40.04
CA VAL A 129 -32.01 -5.51 40.77
C VAL A 129 -33.40 -6.12 40.97
N GLU A 130 -34.04 -6.67 39.92
CA GLU A 130 -35.35 -7.31 40.06
C GLU A 130 -35.34 -8.46 41.07
N SER A 131 -34.26 -9.26 41.12
CA SER A 131 -34.12 -10.37 42.08
C SER A 131 -33.96 -9.94 43.54
N THR A 132 -33.61 -8.68 43.82
CA THR A 132 -33.49 -8.14 45.19
C THR A 132 -34.77 -7.51 45.73
N PHE A 133 -35.74 -7.22 44.87
CA PHE A 133 -37.01 -6.58 45.26
C PHE A 133 -38.21 -7.54 45.29
N PHE A 134 -38.00 -8.82 44.95
CA PHE A 134 -38.94 -9.94 45.14
C PHE A 134 -38.43 -10.89 46.24
#